data_AF-A0A2N6QH62-F1
#
_entry.id   AF-A0A2N6QH62-F1
#
_cell.length_a   1.000
_cell.length_b   1.000
_cell.length_c   1.000
_cell.angle_alpha   90.00
_cell.angle_beta   90.00
_cell.angle_gamma   90.00
#
_symmetry.space_group_name_H-M   'P 1'
#
loop_
_entity.id
_entity.type
_entity.pdbx_description
1 polymer ?
#
loop_
_entity_poly.entity_id
_entity_poly.type
_entity_poly.pdbx_seq_one_letter_code
_entity_poly.pdbx_strand_id
1 'polypeptide(L)'
;MSEQEHFDIALDPKELNIDWDKATVDKEELLEAGYPLALLVNWIENNIIAPFSVENSKRHFYTKEVFKATVYHVMSQKAQDDDKKVMD
;
A
#
# COMPACT_ATOMS: atom_id res chain seq x y z
N MET A 1 -29.88 -4.06 33.69
CA MET A 1 -29.20 -4.76 32.58
C MET A 1 -29.31 -3.85 31.37
N SER A 2 -28.18 -3.41 30.83
CA SER A 2 -28.12 -2.48 29.68
C SER A 2 -28.18 -3.32 28.41
N GLU A 3 -29.23 -3.19 27.63
CA GLU A 3 -29.30 -3.76 26.28
C GLU A 3 -28.26 -3.02 25.42
N GLN A 4 -27.28 -3.75 24.90
CA GLN A 4 -26.34 -3.22 23.91
C GLN A 4 -27.06 -3.30 22.55
N GLU A 5 -27.43 -2.15 22.00
CA GLU A 5 -27.97 -2.06 20.64
C GLU A 5 -26.90 -2.48 19.63
N HIS A 6 -27.03 -3.68 19.07
CA HIS A 6 -26.27 -4.11 17.91
C HIS A 6 -26.88 -3.48 16.66
N PHE A 7 -26.19 -2.50 16.09
CA PHE A 7 -26.51 -1.99 14.76
C PHE A 7 -25.88 -2.90 13.70
N ASP A 8 -26.65 -3.85 13.19
CA ASP A 8 -26.29 -4.60 12.00
C ASP A 8 -26.54 -3.72 10.76
N ILE A 9 -25.50 -3.01 10.31
CA ILE A 9 -25.55 -2.27 9.06
C ILE A 9 -25.42 -3.27 7.90
N ALA A 10 -26.55 -3.65 7.32
CA ALA A 10 -26.56 -4.38 6.05
C ALA A 10 -26.31 -3.39 4.90
N LEU A 11 -25.11 -3.43 4.31
CA LEU A 11 -24.76 -2.67 3.11
C LEU A 11 -25.08 -3.50 1.87
N ASP A 12 -25.84 -2.94 0.91
CA ASP A 12 -25.97 -3.53 -0.43
C ASP A 12 -24.68 -3.24 -1.23
N PRO A 13 -23.94 -4.27 -1.69
CA PRO A 13 -22.76 -4.08 -2.54
C PRO A 13 -23.03 -3.28 -3.83
N LYS A 14 -24.27 -3.26 -4.33
CA LYS A 14 -24.64 -2.50 -5.54
C LYS A 14 -24.71 -1.00 -5.28
N GLU A 15 -24.88 -0.58 -4.04
CA GLU A 15 -24.96 0.83 -3.63
C GLU A 15 -23.59 1.39 -3.22
N LEU A 16 -22.59 0.52 -3.06
CA LEU A 16 -21.21 0.89 -2.77
C LEU A 16 -20.52 1.51 -3.99
N ASN A 17 -20.46 2.84 -4.02
CA ASN A 17 -19.59 3.58 -4.93
C ASN A 17 -18.22 3.81 -4.27
N ILE A 18 -17.29 2.87 -4.45
CA ILE A 18 -15.93 2.96 -3.88
C ILE A 18 -15.03 3.74 -4.85
N ASP A 19 -14.51 4.87 -4.37
CA ASP A 19 -13.48 5.64 -5.06
C ASP A 19 -12.10 4.98 -4.84
N TRP A 20 -11.76 4.04 -5.72
CA TRP A 20 -10.50 3.29 -5.66
C TRP A 20 -9.26 4.18 -5.75
N ASP A 21 -9.38 5.40 -6.31
CA ASP A 21 -8.26 6.36 -6.35
C ASP A 21 -7.92 6.95 -4.98
N LYS A 22 -8.83 6.78 -4.01
CA LYS A 22 -8.69 7.19 -2.62
C LYS A 22 -8.50 6.02 -1.67
N ALA A 23 -8.30 4.80 -2.17
CA ALA A 23 -7.90 3.69 -1.31
C ALA A 23 -6.57 4.03 -0.62
N THR A 24 -6.53 3.84 0.69
CA THR A 24 -5.37 4.12 1.54
C THR A 24 -4.86 2.85 2.19
N VAL A 25 -3.60 2.90 2.60
CA VAL A 25 -2.92 1.83 3.34
C VAL A 25 -1.93 2.47 4.30
N ASP A 26 -1.80 1.91 5.50
CA ASP A 26 -0.79 2.32 6.46
C ASP A 26 0.50 1.49 6.35
N LYS A 27 1.58 1.97 6.98
CA LYS A 27 2.88 1.28 6.93
C LYS A 27 2.82 -0.14 7.53
N GLU A 28 2.04 -0.36 8.59
CA GLU A 28 1.94 -1.64 9.27
C GLU A 28 1.21 -2.66 8.38
N GLU A 29 0.12 -2.26 7.74
CA GLU A 29 -0.61 -3.09 6.76
C GLU A 29 0.30 -3.51 5.59
N LEU A 30 1.20 -2.62 5.13
CA LEU A 30 2.20 -2.99 4.11
C LEU A 30 3.21 -4.02 4.61
N LEU A 31 3.66 -3.91 5.86
CA LEU A 31 4.55 -4.90 6.47
C LEU A 31 3.84 -6.26 6.61
N GLU A 32 2.57 -6.25 7.03
CA GLU A 32 1.73 -7.46 7.12
C GLU A 32 1.49 -8.10 5.75
N ALA A 33 1.35 -7.29 4.70
CA ALA A 33 1.26 -7.74 3.32
C ALA A 33 2.59 -8.28 2.75
N GLY A 34 3.69 -8.25 3.52
CA GLY A 34 4.97 -8.85 3.16
C GLY A 34 5.98 -7.89 2.53
N TYR A 35 5.73 -6.58 2.53
CA TYR A 35 6.72 -5.61 2.06
C TYR A 35 7.92 -5.56 3.02
N PRO A 36 9.17 -5.70 2.53
CA PRO A 36 10.34 -5.59 3.39
C PRO A 36 10.45 -4.20 4.02
N LEU A 37 10.69 -4.13 5.34
CA LEU A 37 10.84 -2.85 6.05
C LEU A 37 11.92 -1.95 5.43
N ALA A 38 13.07 -2.52 5.08
CA ALA A 38 14.16 -1.79 4.45
C ALA A 38 13.75 -1.18 3.09
N LEU A 39 12.93 -1.89 2.32
CA LEU A 39 12.40 -1.39 1.05
C LEU A 39 11.48 -0.19 1.28
N LEU A 40 10.55 -0.30 2.22
CA LEU A 40 9.63 0.78 2.56
C LEU A 40 10.38 2.02 3.08
N VAL A 41 11.37 1.84 3.95
CA VAL A 41 12.22 2.93 4.44
C VAL A 41 12.94 3.61 3.29
N ASN A 42 13.59 2.83 2.42
CA ASN A 42 14.29 3.35 1.24
C ASN A 42 13.34 4.13 0.31
N TRP A 43 12.13 3.62 0.06
CA TRP A 43 11.16 4.33 -0.77
C TRP A 43 10.70 5.65 -0.16
N ILE A 44 10.49 5.69 1.15
CA ILE A 44 10.07 6.91 1.85
C ILE A 44 11.22 7.94 1.86
N GLU A 45 12.44 7.53 2.19
CA GLU A 45 13.61 8.41 2.27
C GLU A 45 14.01 9.00 0.91
N ASN A 46 13.82 8.24 -0.17
CA ASN A 46 14.10 8.69 -1.54
C ASN A 46 12.87 9.30 -2.24
N ASN A 47 11.78 9.56 -1.50
CA ASN A 47 10.56 10.18 -2.04
C ASN A 47 9.93 9.41 -3.22
N ILE A 48 10.10 8.09 -3.27
CA ILE A 48 9.47 7.19 -4.25
C ILE A 48 7.99 7.02 -3.89
N ILE A 49 7.68 6.90 -2.61
CA ILE A 49 6.32 7.05 -2.08
C ILE A 49 6.34 8.13 -1.00
N ALA A 50 5.28 8.93 -0.93
CA ALA A 50 5.10 9.95 0.09
C ALA A 50 3.80 9.70 0.87
N PRO A 51 3.82 9.81 2.22
CA PRO A 51 2.59 9.72 2.98
C PRO A 51 1.70 10.91 2.67
N PHE A 52 0.40 10.68 2.46
CA PHE A 52 -0.58 11.76 2.32
C PHE A 52 -1.06 12.27 3.69
N SER A 53 -0.96 11.42 4.73
CA SER A 53 -1.31 11.75 6.11
C SER A 53 -0.37 11.04 7.10
N VAL A 54 -0.22 11.66 8.28
CA VAL A 54 0.46 11.08 9.44
C VAL A 54 -0.48 11.21 10.65
N GLU A 55 -1.07 10.08 11.07
CA GLU A 55 -2.06 10.03 12.14
C GLU A 55 -1.63 8.96 13.16
N ASN A 56 -1.69 9.29 14.46
CA ASN A 56 -1.30 8.37 15.54
C ASN A 56 0.10 7.73 15.34
N SER A 57 1.06 8.51 14.84
CA SER A 57 2.42 8.04 14.47
C SER A 57 2.46 7.03 13.31
N LYS A 58 1.33 6.73 12.67
CA LYS A 58 1.25 5.93 11.45
C LYS A 58 1.33 6.81 10.22
N ARG A 59 2.06 6.35 9.22
CA ARG A 59 2.12 6.98 7.90
C ARG A 59 1.12 6.29 6.99
N HIS A 60 0.24 7.08 6.38
CA HIS A 60 -0.78 6.59 5.44
C HIS A 60 -0.41 7.00 4.01
N PHE A 61 -0.57 6.06 3.09
CA PHE A 61 -0.23 6.19 1.68
C PHE A 61 -1.46 5.92 0.83
N TYR A 62 -1.51 6.51 -0.36
CA TYR A 62 -2.48 6.07 -1.35
C TYR A 62 -2.01 4.74 -1.93
N THR A 63 -2.89 3.74 -1.93
CA THR A 63 -2.58 2.38 -2.40
C THR A 63 -2.08 2.38 -3.84
N LYS A 64 -2.59 3.29 -4.68
CA LYS A 64 -2.14 3.47 -6.08
C LYS A 64 -0.67 3.86 -6.20
N GLU A 65 -0.17 4.70 -5.29
CA GLU A 65 1.23 5.16 -5.33
C GLU A 65 2.17 4.04 -4.88
N VAL A 66 1.77 3.28 -3.85
CA VAL A 66 2.47 2.07 -3.43
C VAL A 66 2.51 1.04 -4.56
N PHE A 67 1.37 0.78 -5.21
CA PHE A 67 1.28 -0.15 -6.33
C PHE A 67 2.22 0.23 -7.49
N LYS A 68 2.23 1.51 -7.89
CA LYS A 68 3.17 2.00 -8.92
C LYS A 68 4.62 1.73 -8.52
N ALA A 69 5.01 2.07 -7.30
CA ALA A 69 6.36 1.85 -6.80
C ALA A 69 6.74 0.36 -6.85
N THR A 70 5.83 -0.54 -6.48
CA THR A 70 6.02 -2.00 -6.55
C THR A 70 6.25 -2.47 -7.98
N VAL A 71 5.40 -2.05 -8.92
CA VAL A 71 5.55 -2.43 -10.33
C VAL A 71 6.88 -1.96 -10.90
N TYR A 72 7.25 -0.69 -10.66
CA TYR A 72 8.54 -0.16 -11.12
C TYR A 72 9.73 -0.90 -10.51
N HIS A 73 9.67 -1.25 -9.23
CA HIS A 73 10.74 -1.97 -8.55
C HIS A 73 10.96 -3.36 -9.16
N VAL A 74 9.89 -4.12 -9.36
CA VAL A 74 9.96 -5.47 -9.95
C VAL A 74 10.42 -5.42 -11.40
N MET A 75 9.91 -4.48 -12.20
CA MET A 75 10.33 -4.33 -13.60
C MET A 75 11.80 -3.94 -13.73
N SER A 76 12.30 -3.07 -12.85
CA SER A 76 13.71 -2.66 -12.85
C SER A 76 14.65 -3.81 -12.46
N GLN A 77 14.24 -4.65 -11.50
CA GLN A 77 15.01 -5.86 -11.14
C GLN A 77 15.07 -6.84 -12.31
N LYS A 78 13.94 -7.07 -12.99
CA LYS A 78 13.88 -7.97 -14.14
C LYS A 78 14.82 -7.52 -15.26
N ALA A 79 14.85 -6.22 -15.57
CA ALA A 79 15.76 -5.68 -16.57
C ALA A 79 17.24 -5.91 -16.22
N GLN A 80 17.62 -5.74 -14.94
CA GLN A 80 18.99 -6.00 -14.47
C GLN A 80 19.38 -7.47 -14.54
N ASP A 81 18.44 -8.38 -14.26
CA ASP A 81 18.67 -9.83 -14.35
C ASP A 81 18.79 -10.31 -15.79
N ASP A 82 17.98 -9.75 -16.70
CA ASP A 82 18.06 -10.04 -18.12
C ASP A 82 19.39 -9.52 -18.73
N ASP A 83 19.84 -8.32 -18.35
CA ASP A 83 21.15 -7.79 -18.79
C ASP A 83 22.34 -8.63 -18.32
N LYS A 84 22.31 -9.15 -17.09
CA LYS A 84 23.37 -10.03 -16.58
C LYS A 84 23.46 -11.34 -17.35
N LYS A 85 22.33 -11.92 -17.77
CA LYS A 85 22.30 -13.18 -18.55
C LYS A 85 22.85 -13.04 -19.97
N VAL A 86 22.91 -11.84 -20.53
CA VAL A 86 23.47 -11.60 -21.87
C VAL A 86 25.00 -11.44 -21.82
N MET A 87 25.57 -11.18 -20.64
CA MET A 87 27.01 -11.01 -20.43
C MET A 87 27.74 -12.30 -20.02
N ASP A 88 27.01 -13.36 -19.67
CA ASP A 88 27.52 -14.71 -19.40
C ASP A 88 27.40 -15.62 -20.63
#